data_AF-A0A6P0Z244-F1
#
_entry.id   AF-A0A6P0Z244-F1
#
_cell.length_a   1.000
_cell.length_b   1.000
_cell.length_c   1.000
_cell.angle_alpha   90.00
_cell.angle_beta   90.00
_cell.angle_gamma   90.00
#
_symmetry.space_group_name_H-M   'P 1'
#
loop_
_entity.id
_entity.type
_entity.pdbx_description
1 polymer ?
#
loop_
_entity_poly.entity_id
_entity_poly.type
_entity_poly.pdbx_seq_one_letter_code
_entity_poly.pdbx_strand_id
1 'polypeptide(L)' 'MSVPLSDRYINLLTDFGFKRVFGTEANKQFAINFLNTLLPVHHHITDLTFKNTEQLGSTTIDRKAVFDIYCQTE' A
#
# COMPACT_ATOMS: atom_id res chain seq x y z
N MET A 1 6.82 -27.90 -9.23
CA MET A 1 5.59 -27.75 -8.44
C MET A 1 5.77 -26.55 -7.53
N SER A 2 5.12 -25.42 -7.84
CA SER A 2 5.16 -24.22 -7.00
C SER A 2 4.22 -24.43 -5.81
N VAL A 3 4.78 -24.54 -4.61
CA VAL A 3 4.00 -24.56 -3.37
C VAL A 3 3.30 -23.20 -3.27
N PRO A 4 1.96 -23.13 -3.19
CA PRO A 4 1.30 -21.86 -2.94
C PRO A 4 1.76 -21.40 -1.55
N LEU A 5 2.23 -20.14 -1.44
CA LEU A 5 2.52 -19.53 -0.14
C LEU A 5 1.24 -19.57 0.70
N SER A 6 1.11 -20.57 1.55
CA SER A 6 -0.08 -20.86 2.35
C SER A 6 0.03 -20.21 3.74
N ASP A 7 0.55 -19.00 3.80
CA ASP A 7 0.53 -18.27 5.05
C ASP A 7 -0.91 -17.83 5.32
N ARG A 8 -1.51 -18.39 6.38
CA ARG A 8 -2.89 -18.09 6.81
C ARG A 8 -3.10 -16.60 7.09
N TYR A 9 -2.03 -15.88 7.44
CA TYR A 9 -2.05 -14.49 7.83
C TYR A 9 -1.00 -13.69 7.05
N ILE A 10 -1.31 -12.42 6.79
CA ILE A 10 -0.38 -11.49 6.16
C ILE A 10 0.36 -10.71 7.25
N ASN A 11 1.69 -10.78 7.26
CA ASN A 11 2.49 -9.93 8.12
C ASN A 11 2.67 -8.54 7.49
N LEU A 12 1.95 -7.55 8.00
CA LEU A 12 2.03 -6.15 7.56
C LEU A 12 3.39 -5.48 7.80
N LEU A 13 4.25 -6.05 8.64
CA LEU A 13 5.62 -5.55 8.87
C LEU A 13 6.60 -5.97 7.77
N THR A 14 6.15 -6.79 6.82
CA THR A 14 6.95 -7.16 5.64
C THR A 14 6.58 -6.28 4.45
N ASP A 15 7.56 -5.98 3.60
CA ASP A 15 7.36 -5.26 2.34
C ASP A 15 6.27 -5.91 1.47
N PHE A 16 6.28 -7.25 1.38
CA PHE A 16 5.26 -8.02 0.68
C PHE A 16 3.87 -7.83 1.29
N GLY A 17 3.74 -8.01 2.60
CA GLY A 17 2.44 -7.94 3.26
C GLY A 17 1.84 -6.54 3.21
N PHE A 18 2.67 -5.52 3.40
CA PHE A 18 2.26 -4.13 3.27
C PHE A 18 1.80 -3.82 1.84
N LYS A 19 2.58 -4.19 0.81
CA LYS A 19 2.20 -4.05 -0.62
C LYS A 19 0.92 -4.79 -0.96
N ARG A 20 0.74 -6.00 -0.44
CA ARG A 20 -0.45 -6.82 -0.70
C ARG A 20 -1.72 -6.18 -0.16
N VAL A 21 -1.65 -5.56 1.01
CA VAL A 21 -2.83 -4.96 1.67
C VAL A 21 -3.06 -3.53 1.22
N PHE A 22 -2.03 -2.70 1.08
CA PHE A 22 -2.17 -1.26 0.81
C PHE A 22 -1.78 -0.83 -0.59
N GLY A 23 -1.19 -1.70 -1.42
CA GLY A 23 -0.61 -1.34 -2.73
C GLY A 23 -1.35 -1.93 -3.93
N THR A 24 -2.60 -2.36 -3.76
CA THR A 24 -3.41 -2.92 -4.87
C THR A 24 -4.74 -2.18 -4.98
N GLU A 25 -5.19 -1.95 -6.21
CA GLU A 25 -6.47 -1.25 -6.49
C GLU A 25 -7.67 -1.91 -5.80
N ALA A 26 -7.72 -3.24 -5.80
CA ALA A 26 -8.78 -4.00 -5.14
C ALA A 26 -8.90 -3.72 -3.63
N ASN A 27 -7.78 -3.33 -3.00
CA ASN A 27 -7.67 -3.09 -1.57
C ASN A 27 -7.54 -1.59 -1.23
N LYS A 28 -7.75 -0.68 -2.18
CA LYS A 28 -7.53 0.77 -1.98
C LYS A 28 -8.28 1.36 -0.79
N GLN A 29 -9.45 0.82 -0.47
CA GLN A 29 -10.25 1.26 0.68
C GLN A 29 -9.53 1.09 2.01
N PHE A 30 -8.69 0.05 2.16
CA PHE A 30 -7.89 -0.12 3.37
C PHE A 30 -6.83 0.96 3.52
N ALA A 31 -6.21 1.39 2.42
CA ALA A 31 -5.27 2.50 2.43
C ALA A 31 -5.95 3.82 2.78
N ILE A 32 -7.12 4.10 2.19
CA ILE A 32 -7.93 5.29 2.49
C ILE A 32 -8.31 5.33 3.97
N ASN A 33 -8.88 4.24 4.50
CA ASN A 33 -9.29 4.19 5.91
C ASN A 33 -8.11 4.37 6.85
N PHE A 34 -6.99 3.69 6.58
CA PHE A 34 -5.77 3.83 7.37
C PHE A 34 -5.28 5.27 7.40
N LEU A 35 -5.16 5.93 6.24
CA LEU A 35 -4.72 7.32 6.15
C LEU A 35 -5.70 8.27 6.85
N ASN A 36 -7.01 8.07 6.70
CA ASN A 36 -8.03 8.91 7.36
C ASN A 36 -8.03 8.77 8.89
N THR A 37 -7.48 7.68 9.46
CA THR A 37 -7.24 7.63 10.93
C THR A 37 -6.13 8.56 11.39
N LEU A 38 -5.20 8.91 10.50
CA LEU A 38 -4.05 9.78 10.76
C LEU A 38 -4.32 11.24 10.38
N LEU A 39 -5.16 11.44 9.37
CA LEU A 39 -5.47 12.76 8.81
C LEU A 39 -6.59 13.47 9.59
N PRO A 40 -6.51 14.80 9.71
CA PRO A 40 -7.61 15.59 10.27
C PRO A 40 -8.82 15.55 9.34
N VAL A 41 -10.01 15.78 9.89
CA VAL A 41 -11.31 15.65 9.18
C VAL A 41 -11.36 16.43 7.85
N HIS A 42 -10.76 17.62 7.78
CA HIS A 42 -10.75 18.46 6.58
C HIS A 42 -9.81 17.96 5.46
N HIS A 43 -9.00 16.94 5.71
CA HIS A 43 -8.14 16.28 4.73
C HIS A 43 -8.53 14.83 4.50
N HIS A 44 -9.75 14.44 4.90
CA HIS A 44 -10.21 13.07 4.68
C HIS A 44 -10.32 12.77 3.19
N ILE A 45 -9.67 11.68 2.81
CA ILE A 45 -9.54 11.21 1.44
C ILE A 45 -10.82 10.46 1.09
N THR A 46 -11.44 10.80 -0.04
CA THR A 46 -12.60 10.10 -0.60
C THR A 46 -12.21 9.13 -1.69
N ASP A 47 -11.14 9.43 -2.44
CA ASP A 47 -10.56 8.52 -3.41
C ASP A 47 -9.03 8.61 -3.47
N LEU A 48 -8.41 7.49 -3.86
CA LEU A 48 -6.98 7.36 -4.01
C LEU A 48 -6.65 6.59 -5.28
N THR A 49 -5.68 7.09 -6.05
CA THR A 49 -5.11 6.42 -7.22
C THR A 49 -3.64 6.13 -6.98
N PHE A 50 -3.22 4.88 -7.18
CA PHE A 50 -1.80 4.53 -7.12
C PHE A 50 -1.09 5.00 -8.39
N LYS A 51 -0.06 5.83 -8.22
CA LYS A 51 0.83 6.22 -9.29
C LYS A 51 1.94 5.18 -9.37
N ASN A 52 2.09 4.55 -10.52
CA ASN A 52 3.09 3.51 -10.69
C ASN A 52 4.48 4.15 -10.78
N THR A 53 5.26 4.08 -9.70
CA THR A 53 6.69 4.36 -9.71
C THR A 53 7.44 3.05 -9.52
N GLU A 54 7.64 2.34 -10.64
CA GLU A 54 8.61 1.25 -10.69
C GLU A 54 10.02 1.81 -10.46
N GLN A 55 10.38 2.07 -9.21
CA GLN A 55 11.76 2.27 -8.79
C GLN A 55 12.22 0.99 -8.10
N LEU A 56 12.66 0.03 -8.91
CA LEU A 56 13.39 -1.12 -8.40
C LEU A 56 14.72 -0.62 -7.85
N GLY A 57 14.80 -0.46 -6.53
CA GLY A 57 16.05 -0.14 -5.84
C GLY A 57 17.16 -1.12 -6.27
N SER A 58 18.32 -0.58 -6.64
CA SER A 58 19.41 -1.34 -7.26
C SER A 58 20.06 -2.35 -6.30
N THR A 59 19.84 -2.22 -4.98
CA THR A 59 20.36 -3.13 -3.96
C THR A 59 19.24 -3.67 -3.06
N THR A 60 19.50 -4.78 -2.37
CA THR A 60 18.54 -5.40 -1.43
C THR A 60 18.28 -4.56 -0.18
N ILE A 61 19.24 -3.70 0.21
CA ILE A 61 19.16 -2.83 1.39
C ILE A 61 18.34 -1.56 1.07
N ASP A 62 18.31 -1.14 -0.20
CA ASP A 62 17.58 0.05 -0.64
C ASP A 62 16.11 -0.21 -0.99
N ARG A 63 15.62 -1.45 -0.82
CA ARG A 63 14.22 -1.81 -1.11
C ARG A 63 13.28 -1.26 -0.05
N LYS A 64 12.95 0.02 -0.15
CA LYS A 64 11.82 0.63 0.55
C LYS A 64 10.56 0.52 -0.31
N ALA A 65 9.45 0.07 0.27
CA ALA A 65 8.15 0.29 -0.34
C ALA A 65 7.84 1.79 -0.32
N VAL A 66 7.82 2.41 -1.49
CA VAL A 66 7.30 3.76 -1.67
C VAL A 66 6.09 3.65 -2.59
N PHE A 67 4.95 4.17 -2.15
CA PHE A 67 3.75 4.28 -2.97
C PHE A 67 3.51 5.74 -3.22
N ASP A 68 3.62 6.15 -4.47
CA ASP A 68 3.10 7.43 -4.88
C ASP A 68 1.59 7.32 -5.02
N ILE A 69 0.86 8.15 -4.29
CA ILE A 69 -0.60 8.13 -4.26
C ILE A 69 -1.11 9.52 -4.61
N TYR A 70 -2.10 9.57 -5.50
CA TYR A 70 -2.88 10.76 -5.76
C TYR A 70 -4.18 10.68 -4.96
N CYS A 71 -4.41 11.64 -4.07
CA CYS A 71 -5.56 11.66 -3.18
C CYS A 71 -6.55 12.73 -3.64
N GLN A 72 -7.84 12.39 -3.57
CA GLN A 72 -8.94 13.31 -3.80
C GLN A 72 -9.74 13.48 -2.51
N THR A 73 -10.15 14.71 -2.22
CA THR A 73 -11.08 15.06 -1.14
C THR A 73 -12.40 15.56 -1.76
N GLU A 74 -13.45 15.67 -0.95
CA GLU A 74 -14.63 16.47 -1.32
C GLU A 74 -14.30 17.98 -1.42
#